data_AF-A0A1H1FER0-F1
#
_entry.id   AF-A0A1H1FER0-F1
#
_cell.length_a   1.000
_cell.length_b   1.000
_cell.length_c   1.000
_cell.angle_alpha   90.00
_cell.angle_beta   90.00
_cell.angle_gamma   90.00
#
_symmetry.space_group_name_H-M   'P 1'
#
loop_
_entity.id
_entity.type
_entity.pdbx_description
1 polymer ?
#
loop_
_entity_poly.entity_id
_entity_poly.type
_entity_poly.pdbx_seq_one_letter_code
_entity_poly.pdbx_strand_id
1 'polypeptide(L)'
;MIYSPSIRRKIKIHDQRRMSHRRITQIFGVSLEEVAEVVGTEKSEHVKLSGVPMKDGRPLHPVKAVGTATSPQLRLLSALEDCMQVFALDVAKSCNVHVSKLFTAKGQGAADIFARGCFFYGLSCRFRWNYDAISQAAGVSVDGVVNAIKHYCEKMGAPRPKELSNARRAVA
;
A
#
# COMPACT_ATOMS: atom_id res chain seq x y z
N MET A 1 23.09 24.62 6.05
CA MET A 1 22.96 25.42 4.82
C MET A 1 22.67 24.46 3.68
N ILE A 2 21.46 24.49 3.10
CA ILE A 2 21.02 23.44 2.17
C ILE A 2 21.34 23.86 0.73
N TYR A 3 22.21 23.07 0.10
CA TYR A 3 22.58 23.15 -1.30
C TYR A 3 22.03 21.91 -2.00
N SER A 4 20.97 22.04 -2.79
CA SER A 4 20.60 20.94 -3.67
C SER A 4 19.83 21.43 -4.91
N PRO A 5 20.52 21.52 -6.07
CA PRO A 5 19.89 21.80 -7.36
C PRO A 5 18.72 20.85 -7.68
N SER A 6 18.73 19.64 -7.12
CA SER A 6 17.70 18.62 -7.30
C SER A 6 16.35 18.99 -6.67
N ILE A 7 16.34 19.73 -5.55
CA ILE A 7 15.12 20.10 -4.84
C ILE A 7 14.40 21.21 -5.58
N ARG A 8 15.13 22.24 -6.00
CA ARG A 8 14.62 23.34 -6.83
C ARG A 8 13.96 22.79 -8.10
N ARG A 9 14.62 21.86 -8.80
CA ARG A 9 14.06 21.23 -9.99
C ARG A 9 12.74 20.51 -9.69
N LYS A 10 12.65 19.79 -8.57
CA LYS A 10 11.42 19.09 -8.16
C LYS A 10 10.30 20.06 -7.81
N ILE A 11 10.58 21.12 -7.04
CA ILE A 11 9.60 22.18 -6.72
C ILE A 11 9.04 22.80 -8.00
N LYS A 12 9.91 23.17 -8.95
CA LYS A 12 9.48 23.71 -10.26
C LYS A 12 8.63 22.73 -11.07
N ILE A 13 8.96 21.44 -11.07
CA ILE A 13 8.13 20.41 -11.74
C ILE A 13 6.74 20.32 -11.11
N HIS A 14 6.64 20.40 -9.78
CA HIS A 14 5.34 20.35 -9.09
C HIS A 14 4.51 21.60 -9.36
N ASP A 15 5.13 22.78 -9.38
CA ASP A 15 4.48 24.04 -9.74
C ASP A 15 3.99 24.05 -11.20
N GLN A 16 4.82 23.60 -12.16
CA GLN A 16 4.42 23.42 -13.56
C GLN A 16 3.24 22.45 -13.74
N ARG A 17 3.09 21.49 -12.82
CA ARG A 17 1.94 20.56 -12.77
C ARG A 17 0.72 21.15 -12.06
N ARG A 18 0.68 22.48 -11.84
CA ARG A 18 -0.39 23.24 -11.17
C ARG A 18 -0.67 22.78 -9.74
N MET A 19 0.33 22.23 -9.05
CA MET A 19 0.22 21.92 -7.63
C MET A 19 0.25 23.22 -6.81
N SER A 20 -0.65 23.36 -5.85
CA SER A 20 -0.67 24.56 -4.99
C SER A 20 0.62 24.68 -4.17
N HIS A 21 1.10 25.91 -3.97
CA HIS A 21 2.32 26.16 -3.19
C HIS A 21 2.21 25.61 -1.77
N ARG A 22 1.02 25.70 -1.15
CA ARG A 22 0.72 25.07 0.16
C ARG A 22 0.89 23.55 0.16
N ARG A 23 0.66 22.88 -0.96
CA ARG A 23 0.89 21.43 -1.08
C ARG A 23 2.36 21.12 -1.31
N ILE A 24 3.07 21.96 -2.03
CA ILE A 24 4.52 21.87 -2.25
C ILE A 24 5.25 22.02 -0.91
N THR A 25 4.92 23.03 -0.10
CA THR A 25 5.52 23.22 1.23
C THR A 25 5.39 21.99 2.12
N GLN A 26 4.23 21.33 2.12
CA GLN A 26 4.00 20.08 2.85
C GLN A 26 4.89 18.92 2.38
N ILE A 27 5.19 18.83 1.07
CA ILE A 27 6.00 17.74 0.50
C ILE A 27 7.48 17.95 0.81
N PHE A 28 7.92 19.19 0.72
CA PHE A 28 9.33 19.54 0.81
C PHE A 28 9.74 20.03 2.20
N GLY A 29 8.79 20.27 3.12
CA GLY A 29 9.09 20.79 4.46
C GLY A 29 9.70 22.20 4.42
N VAL A 30 9.31 23.01 3.44
CA VAL A 30 9.82 24.37 3.19
C VAL A 30 8.73 25.40 3.43
N SER A 31 9.08 26.65 3.70
CA SER A 31 8.10 27.71 3.92
C SER A 31 7.40 28.11 2.62
N LEU A 32 6.22 28.75 2.73
CA LEU A 32 5.48 29.25 1.56
C LEU A 32 6.26 30.33 0.83
N GLU A 33 6.96 31.18 1.58
CA GLU A 33 7.84 32.22 1.08
C GLU A 33 9.01 31.62 0.29
N GLU A 34 9.62 30.54 0.80
CA GLU A 34 10.69 29.82 0.11
C GLU A 34 10.21 29.18 -1.20
N VAL A 35 9.01 28.61 -1.22
CA VAL A 35 8.43 28.08 -2.47
C VAL A 35 8.21 29.20 -3.49
N ALA A 36 7.64 30.33 -3.05
CA ALA A 36 7.42 31.49 -3.91
C ALA A 36 8.74 32.05 -4.45
N GLU A 37 9.78 32.11 -3.63
CA GLU A 37 11.13 32.53 -4.03
C GLU A 37 11.73 31.57 -5.07
N VAL A 38 11.62 30.24 -4.86
CA VAL A 38 12.10 29.21 -5.81
C VAL A 38 11.39 29.29 -7.17
N VAL A 39 10.07 29.55 -7.16
CA VAL A 39 9.26 29.66 -8.38
C VAL A 39 9.57 30.97 -9.11
N GLY A 40 9.63 32.10 -8.38
CA GLY A 40 9.84 33.43 -8.93
C GLY A 40 11.26 33.71 -9.43
N THR A 41 12.28 33.03 -8.91
CA THR A 41 13.66 33.20 -9.38
C THR A 41 13.98 32.26 -10.55
N GLU A 42 14.19 32.83 -11.74
CA GLU A 42 14.69 32.07 -12.90
C GLU A 42 16.19 31.73 -12.77
N LYS A 43 16.99 32.64 -12.19
CA LYS A 43 18.46 32.62 -12.28
C LYS A 43 19.23 32.51 -10.96
N SER A 44 18.57 32.36 -9.81
CA SER A 44 19.33 32.15 -8.57
C SER A 44 19.89 30.72 -8.53
N GLU A 45 21.21 30.60 -8.58
CA GLU A 45 21.92 29.32 -8.32
C GLU A 45 21.79 28.88 -6.85
N HIS A 46 21.37 29.78 -5.97
CA HIS A 46 21.44 29.63 -4.53
C HIS A 46 20.07 29.99 -3.90
N VAL A 47 19.29 28.98 -3.52
CA VAL A 47 18.07 29.20 -2.72
C VAL A 47 18.24 28.52 -1.38
N LYS A 48 18.14 29.30 -0.30
CA LYS A 48 18.25 28.83 1.09
C LYS A 48 16.92 28.21 1.47
N LEU A 49 16.89 26.89 1.70
CA LEU A 49 15.73 26.20 2.24
C LEU A 49 15.99 25.92 3.72
N SER A 50 15.15 26.43 4.62
CA SER A 50 15.38 26.38 6.07
C SER A 50 14.87 25.10 6.75
N GLY A 51 14.00 24.32 6.08
CA GLY A 51 13.27 23.22 6.73
C GLY A 51 13.55 21.80 6.24
N VAL A 52 14.61 21.56 5.45
CA VAL A 52 14.90 20.20 4.95
C VAL A 52 15.77 19.42 5.95
N PRO A 53 15.26 18.36 6.61
CA PRO A 53 16.07 17.50 7.47
C PRO A 53 17.18 16.81 6.66
N MET A 54 18.37 16.71 7.25
CA MET A 54 19.57 16.15 6.63
C MET A 54 19.99 14.88 7.37
N LYS A 55 20.46 13.86 6.64
CA LYS A 55 21.21 12.73 7.20
C LYS A 55 22.46 12.51 6.35
N ASP A 56 23.63 12.46 6.99
CA ASP A 56 24.94 12.25 6.34
C ASP A 56 25.22 13.22 5.17
N GLY A 57 24.91 14.51 5.35
CA GLY A 57 25.12 15.55 4.34
C GLY A 57 24.17 15.47 3.13
N ARG A 58 23.17 14.60 3.16
CA ARG A 58 22.16 14.45 2.10
C ARG A 58 20.79 14.97 2.55
N PRO A 59 20.08 15.73 1.69
CA PRO A 59 18.72 16.18 1.99
C PRO A 59 17.75 14.99 2.02
N LEU A 60 17.06 14.79 3.14
CA LEU A 60 15.97 13.81 3.27
C LEU A 60 14.73 14.35 2.57
N HIS A 61 14.70 14.26 1.24
CA HIS A 61 13.49 14.53 0.48
C HIS A 61 12.78 13.28 -0.01
N PRO A 62 11.43 13.23 0.06
CA PRO A 62 10.52 14.23 0.63
C PRO A 62 10.29 14.01 2.14
N VAL A 63 10.10 15.11 2.88
CA VAL A 63 9.67 15.13 4.28
C VAL A 63 8.20 14.74 4.33
N LYS A 64 7.91 13.44 4.19
CA LYS A 64 6.66 12.92 4.75
C LYS A 64 6.83 13.00 6.26
N ALA A 65 5.87 13.66 6.92
CA ALA A 65 5.76 13.67 8.38
C ALA A 65 6.15 12.30 8.94
N VAL A 66 7.06 12.30 9.92
CA VAL A 66 7.48 11.11 10.64
C VAL A 66 6.24 10.58 11.36
N GLY A 67 5.69 9.55 10.73
CA GLY A 67 4.32 9.11 10.83
C GLY A 67 4.05 8.40 9.50
N THR A 68 4.83 7.32 9.28
CA THR A 68 4.80 6.47 8.10
C THR A 68 3.36 6.36 7.62
N ALA A 69 3.03 7.04 6.53
CA ALA A 69 1.77 6.82 5.84
C ALA A 69 1.86 5.41 5.25
N THR A 70 1.60 4.40 6.08
CA THR A 70 1.36 3.03 5.67
C THR A 70 0.36 3.10 4.55
N SER A 71 0.68 2.44 3.43
CA SER A 71 -0.25 2.36 2.31
C SER A 71 -1.59 1.86 2.84
N PRO A 72 -2.74 2.25 2.24
CA PRO A 72 -4.04 1.77 2.69
C PRO A 72 -4.08 0.26 2.91
N GLN A 73 -3.38 -0.50 2.06
CA GLN A 73 -3.25 -1.96 2.15
C GLN A 73 -2.45 -2.43 3.38
N LEU A 74 -1.37 -1.73 3.75
CA LEU A 74 -0.61 -2.06 4.94
C LEU A 74 -1.36 -1.69 6.22
N ARG A 75 -2.28 -0.72 6.17
CA ARG A 75 -3.20 -0.44 7.29
C ARG A 75 -4.21 -1.57 7.49
N LEU A 76 -4.72 -2.14 6.39
CA LEU A 76 -5.59 -3.32 6.45
C LEU A 76 -4.86 -4.53 7.03
N LEU A 77 -3.60 -4.74 6.65
CA LEU A 77 -2.76 -5.77 7.27
C LEU A 77 -2.63 -5.56 8.78
N SER A 78 -2.28 -4.35 9.23
CA SER A 78 -2.14 -4.06 10.67
C SER A 78 -3.45 -4.13 11.47
N ALA A 79 -4.61 -4.11 10.79
CA ALA A 79 -5.91 -4.25 11.43
C ALA A 79 -6.32 -5.72 11.66
N LEU A 80 -5.59 -6.68 11.08
CA LEU A 80 -5.81 -8.10 11.32
C LEU A 80 -5.21 -8.51 12.68
N GLU A 81 -5.71 -9.60 13.25
CA GLU A 81 -5.07 -10.26 14.39
C GLU A 81 -3.67 -10.76 14.02
N ASP A 82 -2.75 -10.81 14.99
CA ASP A 82 -1.34 -11.16 14.77
C ASP A 82 -1.16 -12.49 14.02
N CYS A 83 -1.98 -13.49 14.36
CA CYS A 83 -1.94 -14.81 13.70
C CYS A 83 -2.31 -14.74 12.21
N MET A 84 -3.20 -13.83 11.84
CA MET A 84 -3.61 -13.59 10.46
C MET A 84 -2.62 -12.70 9.71
N GLN A 85 -1.95 -11.78 10.41
CA GLN A 85 -0.85 -11.00 9.83
C GLN A 85 0.31 -11.90 9.42
N VAL A 86 0.75 -12.79 10.32
CA VAL A 86 1.78 -13.79 10.03
C VAL A 86 1.37 -14.65 8.83
N PHE A 87 0.11 -15.13 8.83
CA PHE A 87 -0.42 -15.90 7.71
C PHE A 87 -0.40 -15.13 6.38
N ALA A 88 -0.80 -13.86 6.37
CA ALA A 88 -0.75 -13.01 5.18
C ALA A 88 0.68 -12.84 4.65
N LEU A 89 1.66 -12.64 5.55
CA LEU A 89 3.08 -12.52 5.21
C LEU A 89 3.63 -13.83 4.64
N ASP A 90 3.26 -14.98 5.22
CA ASP A 90 3.66 -16.30 4.73
C ASP A 90 3.10 -16.56 3.32
N VAL A 91 1.81 -16.29 3.09
CA VAL A 91 1.20 -16.44 1.75
C VAL A 91 1.89 -15.55 0.73
N ALA A 92 2.16 -14.29 1.08
CA ALA A 92 2.84 -13.34 0.20
C ALA A 92 4.26 -13.83 -0.16
N LYS A 93 5.00 -14.32 0.84
CA LYS A 93 6.35 -14.89 0.66
C LYS A 93 6.33 -16.13 -0.22
N SER A 94 5.45 -17.09 0.06
CA SER A 94 5.32 -18.33 -0.72
C SER A 94 4.93 -18.09 -2.17
N CYS A 95 4.10 -17.07 -2.42
CA CYS A 95 3.66 -16.71 -3.78
C CYS A 95 4.62 -15.72 -4.48
N ASN A 96 5.69 -15.29 -3.81
CA ASN A 96 6.62 -14.26 -4.28
C ASN A 96 5.91 -12.97 -4.74
N VAL A 97 4.94 -12.51 -3.95
CA VAL A 97 4.21 -11.25 -4.19
C VAL A 97 4.38 -10.31 -3.00
N HIS A 98 4.26 -9.01 -3.26
CA HIS A 98 4.26 -8.04 -2.18
C HIS A 98 2.95 -8.16 -1.36
N VAL A 99 3.02 -8.19 -0.03
CA VAL A 99 1.86 -8.44 0.85
C VAL A 99 0.67 -7.50 0.61
N SER A 100 0.93 -6.25 0.20
CA SER A 100 -0.13 -5.29 -0.16
C SER A 100 -1.01 -5.76 -1.32
N LYS A 101 -0.53 -6.69 -2.17
CA LYS A 101 -1.29 -7.28 -3.27
C LYS A 101 -2.42 -8.19 -2.82
N LEU A 102 -2.39 -8.66 -1.57
CA LEU A 102 -3.45 -9.44 -0.96
C LEU A 102 -4.69 -8.59 -0.64
N PHE A 103 -4.50 -7.30 -0.40
CA PHE A 103 -5.53 -6.34 0.06
C PHE A 103 -5.95 -5.35 -1.04
N THR A 104 -5.96 -5.79 -2.29
CA THR A 104 -6.30 -4.93 -3.42
C THR A 104 -6.91 -5.72 -4.56
N ALA A 105 -7.92 -5.13 -5.21
CA ALA A 105 -8.41 -5.59 -6.50
C ALA A 105 -7.46 -5.23 -7.65
N LYS A 106 -6.51 -4.30 -7.43
CA LYS A 106 -5.57 -3.83 -8.45
C LYS A 106 -4.32 -4.70 -8.50
N GLY A 107 -4.29 -5.61 -9.47
CA GLY A 107 -3.15 -6.45 -9.82
C GLY A 107 -3.65 -7.63 -10.63
N GLN A 108 -3.40 -7.64 -11.94
CA GLN A 108 -3.91 -8.65 -12.87
C GLN A 108 -2.91 -9.78 -13.16
N GLY A 109 -1.73 -9.76 -12.52
CA GLY A 109 -0.78 -10.86 -12.65
C GLY A 109 -1.37 -12.16 -12.10
N ALA A 110 -1.15 -13.27 -12.81
CA ALA A 110 -1.65 -14.58 -12.38
C ALA A 110 -1.17 -14.96 -10.97
N ALA A 111 0.04 -14.55 -10.58
CA ALA A 111 0.58 -14.74 -9.24
C ALA A 111 -0.18 -13.92 -8.17
N ASP A 112 -0.50 -12.65 -8.46
CA ASP A 112 -1.28 -11.78 -7.55
C ASP A 112 -2.68 -12.36 -7.30
N ILE A 113 -3.35 -12.81 -8.38
CA ILE A 113 -4.69 -13.40 -8.31
C ILE A 113 -4.65 -14.70 -7.49
N PHE A 114 -3.66 -15.57 -7.76
CA PHE A 114 -3.49 -16.81 -7.04
C PHE A 114 -3.19 -16.59 -5.55
N ALA A 115 -2.30 -15.65 -5.22
CA ALA A 115 -1.94 -15.33 -3.84
C ALA A 115 -3.14 -14.80 -3.04
N ARG A 116 -3.95 -13.93 -3.66
CA ARG A 116 -5.22 -13.47 -3.06
C ARG A 116 -6.18 -14.62 -2.80
N GLY A 117 -6.37 -15.50 -3.79
CA GLY A 117 -7.24 -16.66 -3.64
C GLY A 117 -6.77 -17.59 -2.52
N CYS A 118 -5.48 -17.86 -2.43
CA CYS A 118 -4.86 -18.63 -1.35
C CYS A 118 -5.10 -17.98 0.02
N PHE A 119 -4.85 -16.68 0.13
CA PHE A 119 -5.06 -15.92 1.35
C PHE A 119 -6.53 -15.96 1.81
N PHE A 120 -7.48 -15.63 0.93
CA PHE A 120 -8.92 -15.63 1.26
C PHE A 120 -9.44 -17.04 1.58
N TYR A 121 -8.97 -18.05 0.85
CA TYR A 121 -9.28 -19.44 1.15
C TYR A 121 -8.80 -19.84 2.54
N GLY A 122 -7.57 -19.45 2.91
CA GLY A 122 -7.02 -19.66 4.25
C GLY A 122 -7.80 -18.95 5.34
N LEU A 123 -8.19 -17.68 5.14
CA LEU A 123 -9.06 -16.96 6.07
C LEU A 123 -10.38 -17.70 6.31
N SER A 124 -10.98 -18.25 5.25
CA SER A 124 -12.24 -19.00 5.38
C SER A 124 -12.06 -20.36 6.05
N CYS A 125 -11.05 -21.15 5.65
CA CYS A 125 -10.90 -22.53 6.11
C CYS A 125 -10.21 -22.65 7.48
N ARG A 126 -9.17 -21.84 7.73
CA ARG A 126 -8.36 -21.89 8.96
C ARG A 126 -8.93 -20.99 10.05
N PHE A 127 -9.35 -19.78 9.70
CA PHE A 127 -9.82 -18.77 10.64
C PHE A 127 -11.35 -18.65 10.69
N ARG A 128 -12.06 -19.46 9.89
CA ARG A 128 -13.53 -19.54 9.86
C ARG A 128 -14.23 -18.21 9.53
N TRP A 129 -13.54 -17.32 8.80
CA TRP A 129 -14.16 -16.08 8.34
C TRP A 129 -15.15 -16.35 7.20
N ASN A 130 -16.31 -15.69 7.26
CA ASN A 130 -17.24 -15.65 6.15
C ASN A 130 -16.76 -14.66 5.08
N TYR A 131 -17.37 -14.71 3.89
CA TYR A 131 -16.91 -13.90 2.76
C TYR A 131 -17.13 -12.39 2.96
N ASP A 132 -18.13 -12.00 3.74
CA ASP A 132 -18.38 -10.60 4.10
C ASP A 132 -17.29 -10.03 5.00
N ALA A 133 -16.87 -10.77 6.03
CA ALA A 133 -15.78 -10.40 6.92
C ALA A 133 -14.45 -10.28 6.15
N ILE A 134 -14.17 -11.23 5.25
CA ILE A 134 -12.98 -11.18 4.38
C ILE A 134 -13.05 -9.95 3.47
N SER A 135 -14.20 -9.69 2.85
CA SER A 135 -14.45 -8.54 1.98
C SER A 135 -14.17 -7.21 2.69
N GLN A 136 -14.72 -7.04 3.89
CA GLN A 136 -14.50 -5.86 4.73
C GLN A 136 -13.04 -5.69 5.14
N ALA A 137 -12.41 -6.76 5.64
CA ALA A 137 -11.02 -6.71 6.10
C ALA A 137 -10.01 -6.50 4.97
N ALA A 138 -10.28 -7.05 3.77
CA ALA A 138 -9.41 -6.92 2.61
C ALA A 138 -9.69 -5.69 1.74
N GLY A 139 -10.80 -4.97 1.98
CA GLY A 139 -11.19 -3.79 1.20
C GLY A 139 -11.52 -4.12 -0.26
N VAL A 140 -12.12 -5.29 -0.52
CA VAL A 140 -12.52 -5.77 -1.85
C VAL A 140 -14.00 -6.16 -1.83
N SER A 141 -14.66 -6.28 -3.00
CA SER A 141 -16.04 -6.74 -3.03
C SER A 141 -16.18 -8.22 -2.67
N VAL A 142 -17.34 -8.63 -2.14
CA VAL A 142 -17.68 -10.04 -1.85
C VAL A 142 -17.53 -10.90 -3.11
N ASP A 143 -17.98 -10.43 -4.27
CA ASP A 143 -17.78 -11.13 -5.55
C ASP A 143 -16.30 -11.30 -5.89
N GLY A 144 -15.47 -10.30 -5.57
CA GLY A 144 -14.03 -10.38 -5.70
C GLY A 144 -13.42 -11.49 -4.83
N VAL A 145 -13.90 -11.64 -3.60
CA VAL A 145 -13.51 -12.73 -2.68
C VAL A 145 -13.93 -14.08 -3.27
N VAL A 146 -15.19 -14.22 -3.69
CA VAL A 146 -15.74 -15.46 -4.27
C VAL A 146 -14.94 -15.89 -5.50
N ASN A 147 -14.68 -14.95 -6.42
CA ASN A 147 -13.96 -15.24 -7.66
C ASN A 147 -12.50 -15.62 -7.39
N ALA A 148 -11.82 -14.95 -6.48
CA ALA A 148 -10.44 -15.27 -6.11
C ALA A 148 -10.34 -16.66 -5.46
N ILE A 149 -11.26 -16.99 -4.54
CA ILE A 149 -11.35 -18.32 -3.92
C ILE A 149 -11.64 -19.39 -4.98
N LYS A 150 -12.62 -19.14 -5.86
CA LYS A 150 -12.98 -20.07 -6.95
C LYS A 150 -11.77 -20.37 -7.82
N HIS A 151 -11.05 -19.34 -8.26
CA HIS A 151 -9.87 -19.50 -9.11
C HIS A 151 -8.75 -20.29 -8.41
N TYR A 152 -8.53 -20.04 -7.12
CA TYR A 152 -7.58 -20.81 -6.32
C TYR A 152 -7.99 -22.29 -6.20
N CYS A 153 -9.26 -22.56 -5.90
CA CYS A 153 -9.79 -23.92 -5.78
C CYS A 153 -9.65 -24.69 -7.10
N GLU A 154 -10.00 -24.08 -8.22
CA GLU A 154 -9.86 -24.67 -9.56
C GLU A 154 -8.40 -25.01 -9.88
N LYS A 155 -7.48 -24.11 -9.54
CA LYS A 155 -6.05 -24.32 -9.82
C LYS A 155 -5.40 -25.37 -8.92
N MET A 156 -5.86 -25.52 -7.68
CA MET A 156 -5.32 -26.47 -6.71
C MET A 156 -6.07 -27.81 -6.66
N GLY A 157 -7.21 -27.92 -7.33
CA GLY A 157 -8.13 -29.05 -7.16
C GLY A 157 -8.71 -29.14 -5.75
N ALA A 158 -8.81 -28.01 -5.03
CA ALA A 158 -9.29 -27.96 -3.66
C ALA A 158 -10.81 -27.76 -3.59
N PRO A 159 -11.52 -28.36 -2.63
CA PRO A 159 -12.95 -28.11 -2.43
C PRO A 159 -13.18 -26.69 -1.92
N ARG A 160 -14.33 -26.11 -2.27
CA ARG A 160 -14.68 -24.75 -1.84
C ARG A 160 -14.96 -24.73 -0.33
N PRO A 161 -14.72 -23.60 0.37
CA PRO A 161 -14.97 -23.52 1.81
C PRO A 161 -16.39 -23.92 2.25
N LYS A 162 -17.41 -23.57 1.44
CA LYS A 162 -18.81 -23.97 1.69
C LYS A 162 -19.04 -25.48 1.58
N GLU A 163 -18.32 -26.15 0.68
CA GLU A 163 -18.40 -27.61 0.51
C GLU A 163 -17.74 -28.32 1.69
N LEU A 164 -16.62 -27.79 2.19
CA LEU A 164 -15.96 -28.28 3.40
C LEU A 164 -16.82 -28.14 4.65
N SER A 165 -17.55 -27.03 4.81
CA SER A 165 -18.45 -26.87 5.96
C SER A 165 -19.61 -27.88 5.93
N ASN A 166 -20.11 -28.21 4.74
CA ASN A 166 -21.18 -29.20 4.58
C ASN A 166 -20.67 -30.62 4.84
N ALA A 167 -19.48 -30.97 4.32
CA ALA A 167 -18.85 -32.26 4.58
C ALA A 167 -18.55 -32.48 6.08
N ARG A 168 -18.09 -31.44 6.80
CA ARG A 168 -17.86 -31.53 8.25
C ARG A 168 -19.13 -31.70 9.06
N ARG A 169 -20.25 -31.07 8.65
CA ARG A 169 -21.56 -31.26 9.29
C ARG A 169 -22.18 -32.62 9.00
N ALA A 170 -21.90 -33.22 7.84
CA ALA A 170 -22.42 -34.53 7.49
C ALA A 170 -21.73 -35.69 8.25
N VAL A 171 -20.59 -35.42 8.89
CA VAL A 171 -19.78 -36.41 9.63
C VAL A 171 -19.87 -36.21 11.16
N ALA A 172 -20.46 -35.11 11.62
CA ALA A 172 -20.69 -34.81 13.04
C ALA A 172 -22.10 -35.21 13.48
#